data_AF-A0A524I0V6-F1
#
_entry.id   AF-A0A524I0V6-F1
#
_cell.length_a   1.000
_cell.length_b   1.000
_cell.length_c   1.000
_cell.angle_alpha   90.00
_cell.angle_beta   90.00
_cell.angle_gamma   90.00
#
_symmetry.space_group_name_H-M   'P 1'
#
loop_
_entity.id
_entity.type
_entity.pdbx_description
1 polymer ?
#
loop_
_entity_poly.entity_id
_entity_poly.type
_entity_poly.pdbx_seq_one_letter_code
_entity_poly.pdbx_strand_id
1 'polypeptide(L)'
;IRAVTAKPLRVDANEGWKSKEEALDMINWMTGQGVELVEQPLPASQLEDYAWLKDRVKVPIFADESLIQASDLPRIAPYFHGFNIKLMKCGGVQEAVRLAGMARALGLKLMIGCMIESSLGISAGAAIASLFDHADLDGNLLVSNDPFRGVKTVKDRLVLNDKPGLGVEGELF
;
A
#
# COMPACT_ATOMS: atom_id res chain seq x y z
N ILE A 1 -11.59 15.61 9.65
CA ILE A 1 -11.45 14.17 10.01
C ILE A 1 -11.36 13.98 11.52
N ARG A 2 -10.32 14.48 12.21
CA ARG A 2 -10.12 14.21 13.64
C ARG A 2 -11.26 14.67 14.57
N ALA A 3 -12.05 15.66 14.17
CA ALA A 3 -13.23 16.13 14.91
C ALA A 3 -14.34 15.07 15.09
N VAL A 4 -14.36 14.00 14.27
CA VAL A 4 -15.46 13.01 14.26
C VAL A 4 -15.01 11.56 14.43
N THR A 5 -13.69 11.29 14.53
CA THR A 5 -13.17 9.94 14.72
C THR A 5 -11.82 9.94 15.42
N ALA A 6 -11.59 8.93 16.28
CA ALA A 6 -10.32 8.67 16.93
C ALA A 6 -9.51 7.53 16.25
N LYS A 7 -10.01 6.97 15.14
CA LYS A 7 -9.30 5.89 14.42
C LYS A 7 -7.90 6.33 13.96
N PRO A 8 -6.93 5.39 13.88
CA PRO A 8 -5.66 5.65 13.22
C PRO A 8 -5.86 6.12 11.78
N LEU A 9 -4.96 6.98 11.31
CA LEU A 9 -4.99 7.50 9.95
C LEU A 9 -3.70 7.11 9.23
N ARG A 10 -3.83 6.77 7.95
CA ARG A 10 -2.73 6.61 7.00
C ARG A 10 -2.99 7.60 5.89
N VAL A 11 -1.95 8.26 5.42
CA VAL A 11 -2.09 9.34 4.44
C VAL A 11 -1.28 8.99 3.22
N ASP A 12 -1.92 9.00 2.06
CA ASP A 12 -1.25 9.00 0.77
C ASP A 12 -1.22 10.42 0.23
N ALA A 13 -0.02 10.88 -0.12
CA ALA A 13 0.20 12.19 -0.71
C ALA A 13 0.31 12.14 -2.24
N ASN A 14 0.47 10.96 -2.84
CA ASN A 14 0.58 10.72 -4.29
C ASN A 14 1.49 11.73 -5.00
N GLU A 15 2.74 11.87 -4.54
CA GLU A 15 3.74 12.80 -5.07
C GLU A 15 3.33 14.30 -4.99
N GLY A 16 2.37 14.61 -4.12
CA GLY A 16 1.72 15.90 -4.04
C GLY A 16 2.62 17.01 -3.52
N TRP A 17 3.49 16.74 -2.56
CA TRP A 17 4.35 17.75 -1.93
C TRP A 17 5.59 18.04 -2.78
N LYS A 18 6.01 19.30 -2.80
CA LYS A 18 6.98 19.80 -3.79
C LYS A 18 8.40 19.95 -3.24
N SER A 19 8.56 20.00 -1.93
CA SER A 19 9.89 19.98 -1.30
C SER A 19 9.92 19.08 -0.06
N LYS A 20 11.11 18.61 0.30
CA LYS A 20 11.34 17.85 1.53
C LYS A 20 11.04 18.64 2.80
N GLU A 21 11.23 19.96 2.78
CA GLU A 21 10.91 20.82 3.93
C GLU A 21 9.39 20.89 4.15
N GLU A 22 8.61 21.10 3.08
CA GLU A 22 7.15 21.04 3.13
C GLU A 22 6.66 19.67 3.63
N ALA A 23 7.23 18.60 3.07
CA ALA A 23 6.90 17.24 3.47
C ALA A 23 7.19 17.00 4.96
N LEU A 24 8.34 17.44 5.47
CA LEU A 24 8.71 17.28 6.87
C LEU A 24 7.73 17.98 7.81
N ASP A 25 7.40 19.24 7.52
CA ASP A 25 6.47 20.03 8.33
C ASP A 25 5.08 19.39 8.35
N MET A 26 4.60 18.96 7.18
CA MET A 26 3.30 18.31 7.03
C MET A 26 3.24 16.96 7.77
N ILE A 27 4.26 16.11 7.62
CA ILE A 27 4.37 14.82 8.31
C ILE A 27 4.40 15.02 9.84
N ASN A 28 5.16 16.00 10.34
CA ASN A 28 5.24 16.29 11.76
C ASN A 28 3.90 16.76 12.33
N TRP A 29 3.22 17.67 11.63
CA TRP A 29 1.90 18.12 12.03
C TRP A 29 0.89 16.96 12.05
N MET A 30 0.86 16.15 10.99
CA MET A 30 -0.04 15.00 10.85
C MET A 30 0.21 13.90 11.88
N THR A 31 1.48 13.68 12.25
CA THR A 31 1.83 12.76 13.35
C THR A 31 1.12 13.18 14.64
N GLY A 32 1.08 14.48 14.95
CA GLY A 32 0.33 15.03 16.08
C GLY A 32 -1.19 14.87 15.96
N GLN A 33 -1.71 14.60 14.75
CA GLN A 33 -3.12 14.31 14.49
C GLN A 33 -3.45 12.80 14.47
N GLY A 34 -2.51 11.93 14.86
CA GLY A 34 -2.73 10.47 14.91
C GLY A 34 -2.58 9.77 13.55
N VAL A 35 -1.80 10.35 12.63
CA VAL A 35 -1.30 9.64 11.46
C VAL A 35 -0.19 8.68 11.88
N GLU A 36 -0.25 7.44 11.41
CA GLU A 36 0.74 6.39 11.74
C GLU A 36 1.64 5.99 10.56
N LEU A 37 1.34 6.47 9.34
CA LEU A 37 2.05 6.15 8.11
C LEU A 37 1.78 7.21 7.05
N VAL A 38 2.80 7.54 6.27
CA VAL A 38 2.69 8.43 5.10
C VAL A 38 3.21 7.70 3.85
N GLU A 39 2.42 7.72 2.79
CA GLU A 39 2.71 7.10 1.50
C GLU A 39 3.02 8.16 0.44
N GLN A 40 4.05 7.88 -0.35
CA GLN A 40 4.57 8.67 -1.46
C GLN A 40 4.45 10.21 -1.32
N PRO A 41 5.10 10.83 -0.32
CA PRO A 41 5.08 12.29 -0.10
C PRO A 41 5.59 13.12 -1.29
N LEU A 42 6.67 12.68 -1.93
CA LEU A 42 7.41 13.42 -2.96
C LEU A 42 7.42 12.67 -4.31
N PRO A 43 7.71 13.35 -5.43
CA PRO A 43 7.95 12.69 -6.71
C PRO A 43 8.99 11.57 -6.62
N ALA A 44 8.72 10.44 -7.28
CA ALA A 44 9.55 9.23 -7.22
C ALA A 44 11.01 9.44 -7.69
N SER A 45 11.27 10.51 -8.44
CA SER A 45 12.60 10.91 -8.88
C SER A 45 13.48 11.51 -7.76
N GLN A 46 12.90 11.96 -6.64
CA GLN A 46 13.60 12.67 -5.57
C GLN A 46 14.13 11.74 -4.46
N LEU A 47 14.84 10.68 -4.82
CA LEU A 47 15.30 9.65 -3.85
C LEU A 47 16.19 10.19 -2.73
N GLU A 48 17.04 11.19 -3.02
CA GLU A 48 17.90 11.81 -2.00
C GLU A 48 17.09 12.56 -0.94
N ASP A 49 16.00 13.19 -1.36
CA ASP A 49 15.09 13.90 -0.46
C ASP A 49 14.31 12.92 0.42
N TYR A 50 13.97 11.74 -0.10
CA TYR A 50 13.46 10.63 0.70
C TYR A 50 14.46 10.14 1.75
N ALA A 51 15.73 10.00 1.40
CA ALA A 51 16.78 9.66 2.37
C ALA A 51 16.83 10.69 3.50
N TRP A 52 16.81 11.98 3.15
CA TRP A 52 16.84 13.07 4.11
C TRP A 52 15.62 13.07 5.03
N LEU A 53 14.42 12.82 4.47
CA LEU A 53 13.16 12.73 5.22
C LEU A 53 13.15 11.52 6.17
N LYS A 54 13.57 10.36 5.69
CA LYS A 54 13.55 9.09 6.42
C LYS A 54 14.21 9.23 7.80
N ASP A 55 15.33 9.95 7.87
CA ASP A 55 16.08 10.16 9.11
C ASP A 55 15.44 11.19 10.08
N ARG A 56 14.41 11.93 9.64
CA ARG A 56 13.85 13.09 10.35
C ARG A 56 12.40 12.95 10.77
N VAL A 57 11.67 12.02 10.18
CA VAL A 57 10.26 11.79 10.50
C VAL A 57 10.10 10.72 11.58
N LYS A 58 8.98 10.77 12.30
CA LYS A 58 8.65 9.80 13.38
C LYS A 58 7.71 8.68 12.95
N VAL A 59 7.15 8.78 11.75
CA VAL A 59 6.25 7.78 11.16
C VAL A 59 6.90 7.19 9.90
N PRO A 60 6.64 5.92 9.59
CA PRO A 60 7.19 5.29 8.40
C PRO A 60 6.70 5.99 7.13
N ILE A 61 7.62 6.06 6.16
CA ILE A 61 7.36 6.52 4.79
C ILE A 61 7.34 5.29 3.89
N PHE A 62 6.22 5.12 3.18
CA PHE A 62 6.01 4.04 2.23
C PHE A 62 6.18 4.54 0.80
N ALA A 63 6.89 3.77 -0.03
CA ALA A 63 6.95 3.98 -1.47
C ALA A 63 5.78 3.29 -2.16
N ASP A 64 5.09 4.01 -3.04
CA ASP A 64 4.19 3.46 -4.04
C ASP A 64 4.78 3.72 -5.43
N GLU A 65 4.60 4.91 -6.01
CA GLU A 65 5.08 5.28 -7.35
C GLU A 65 6.59 5.02 -7.56
N SER A 66 7.39 5.08 -6.49
CA SER A 66 8.82 4.74 -6.54
C SER A 66 9.14 3.26 -6.76
N LEU A 67 8.21 2.34 -6.48
CA LEU A 67 8.36 0.89 -6.66
C LEU A 67 7.39 0.38 -7.73
N ILE A 68 7.89 -0.05 -8.89
CA ILE A 68 7.04 -0.66 -9.92
C ILE A 68 7.21 -2.18 -9.91
N GLN A 69 8.44 -2.66 -9.96
CA GLN A 69 8.79 -4.08 -10.12
C GLN A 69 9.95 -4.48 -9.18
N ALA A 70 10.16 -5.79 -8.98
CA ALA A 70 11.16 -6.25 -8.01
C ALA A 70 12.61 -5.89 -8.33
N SER A 71 12.93 -5.62 -9.60
CA SER A 71 14.27 -5.13 -9.97
C SER A 71 14.56 -3.73 -9.43
N ASP A 72 13.53 -2.94 -9.08
CA ASP A 72 13.71 -1.60 -8.52
C ASP A 72 14.13 -1.67 -7.05
N LEU A 73 13.66 -2.69 -6.32
CA LEU A 73 13.75 -2.78 -4.87
C LEU A 73 15.19 -2.63 -4.32
N PRO A 74 16.23 -3.32 -4.86
CA PRO A 74 17.59 -3.17 -4.34
C PRO A 74 18.12 -1.74 -4.43
N ARG A 75 17.71 -0.98 -5.45
CA ARG A 75 18.12 0.40 -5.67
C ARG A 75 17.43 1.36 -4.71
N ILE A 76 16.15 1.13 -4.40
CA ILE A 76 15.33 2.10 -3.67
C ILE A 76 15.12 1.78 -2.19
N ALA A 77 15.37 0.54 -1.75
CA ALA A 77 15.22 0.09 -0.37
C ALA A 77 15.86 1.02 0.70
N PRO A 78 17.05 1.61 0.47
CA PRO A 78 17.65 2.51 1.47
C PRO A 78 16.82 3.76 1.79
N TYR A 79 15.97 4.23 0.87
CA TYR A 79 15.29 5.52 0.97
C TYR A 79 13.92 5.47 1.66
N PHE A 80 13.37 4.28 1.89
CA PHE A 80 12.02 4.11 2.44
C PHE A 80 12.00 3.25 3.70
N HIS A 81 10.93 3.35 4.47
CA HIS A 81 10.67 2.49 5.63
C HIS A 81 9.85 1.25 5.24
N GLY A 82 9.03 1.38 4.21
CA GLY A 82 8.22 0.30 3.68
C GLY A 82 7.80 0.54 2.24
N PHE A 83 7.07 -0.42 1.69
CA PHE A 83 6.63 -0.42 0.30
C PHE A 83 5.17 -0.82 0.20
N ASN A 84 4.42 -0.09 -0.63
CA ASN A 84 3.11 -0.49 -1.11
C ASN A 84 3.28 -1.31 -2.39
N ILE A 85 2.93 -2.60 -2.33
CA ILE A 85 2.98 -3.51 -3.47
C ILE A 85 1.55 -3.64 -4.02
N LYS A 86 1.39 -3.34 -5.31
CA LYS A 86 0.11 -3.52 -6.01
C LYS A 86 0.29 -4.57 -7.10
N LEU A 87 -0.62 -5.54 -7.17
CA LEU A 87 -0.53 -6.63 -8.16
C LEU A 87 -0.45 -6.09 -9.59
N MET A 88 -1.21 -5.03 -9.89
CA MET A 88 -1.26 -4.38 -11.20
C MET A 88 0.03 -3.66 -11.58
N LYS A 89 0.92 -3.38 -10.63
CA LYS A 89 2.22 -2.76 -10.89
C LYS A 89 3.33 -3.80 -11.06
N CYS A 90 3.37 -4.78 -10.16
CA CYS A 90 4.46 -5.74 -10.11
C CYS A 90 4.30 -6.95 -11.04
N GLY A 91 3.16 -7.07 -11.74
CA GLY A 91 2.92 -8.17 -12.67
C GLY A 91 2.21 -9.39 -12.05
N GLY A 92 1.47 -9.19 -10.96
CA GLY A 92 0.59 -10.21 -10.37
C GLY A 92 1.12 -10.88 -9.10
N VAL A 93 0.41 -11.92 -8.66
CA VAL A 93 0.58 -12.55 -7.33
C VAL A 93 1.97 -13.14 -7.12
N GLN A 94 2.51 -13.84 -8.12
CA GLN A 94 3.82 -14.48 -8.01
C GLN A 94 4.93 -13.47 -7.77
N GLU A 95 4.93 -12.37 -8.52
CA GLU A 95 5.91 -11.29 -8.36
C GLU A 95 5.71 -10.53 -7.06
N ALA A 96 4.46 -10.34 -6.60
CA ALA A 96 4.18 -9.73 -5.31
C ALA A 96 4.75 -10.57 -4.13
N VAL A 97 4.61 -11.89 -4.17
CA VAL A 97 5.20 -12.79 -3.16
C VAL A 97 6.73 -12.72 -3.18
N ARG A 98 7.34 -12.70 -4.37
CA ARG A 98 8.79 -12.54 -4.54
C ARG A 98 9.29 -11.21 -3.97
N LEU A 99 8.61 -10.12 -4.31
CA LEU A 99 8.86 -8.78 -3.78
C LEU A 99 8.75 -8.74 -2.26
N ALA A 100 7.69 -9.31 -1.70
CA ALA A 100 7.47 -9.36 -0.26
C ALA A 100 8.63 -10.09 0.43
N GLY A 101 9.05 -11.24 -0.08
CA GLY A 101 10.20 -11.98 0.45
C GLY A 101 11.50 -11.16 0.42
N MET A 102 11.80 -10.51 -0.70
CA MET A 102 12.98 -9.65 -0.84
C MET A 102 12.95 -8.47 0.14
N ALA A 103 11.81 -7.79 0.26
CA ALA A 103 11.67 -6.64 1.15
C ALA A 103 11.78 -7.03 2.63
N ARG A 104 11.20 -8.18 3.03
CA ARG A 104 11.34 -8.70 4.39
C ARG A 104 12.79 -9.07 4.72
N ALA A 105 13.53 -9.64 3.77
CA ALA A 105 14.96 -9.94 3.94
C ALA A 105 15.80 -8.67 4.18
N LEU A 106 15.32 -7.51 3.73
CA LEU A 106 15.93 -6.20 3.95
C LEU A 106 15.39 -5.46 5.20
N GLY A 107 14.52 -6.11 5.99
CA GLY A 107 13.93 -5.53 7.20
C GLY A 107 12.87 -4.45 6.94
N LEU A 108 12.30 -4.41 5.73
CA LEU A 108 11.32 -3.39 5.34
C LEU A 108 9.90 -3.75 5.77
N LYS A 109 9.10 -2.72 6.02
CA LYS A 109 7.65 -2.86 6.21
C LYS A 109 6.94 -3.01 4.87
N LEU A 110 5.77 -3.63 4.89
CA LEU A 110 5.02 -3.97 3.68
C LEU A 110 3.55 -3.62 3.80
N MET A 111 3.01 -3.07 2.72
CA MET A 111 1.59 -2.82 2.51
C MET A 111 1.19 -3.47 1.19
N ILE A 112 0.04 -4.14 1.16
CA ILE A 112 -0.58 -4.56 -0.09
C ILE A 112 -1.64 -3.55 -0.47
N GLY A 113 -1.57 -3.02 -1.68
CA GLY A 113 -2.50 -2.04 -2.22
C GLY A 113 -3.26 -2.59 -3.43
N CYS A 114 -4.32 -1.89 -3.83
CA CYS A 114 -5.03 -2.13 -5.08
C CYS A 114 -5.18 -0.85 -5.91
N MET A 115 -5.59 -1.01 -7.16
CA MET A 115 -6.25 0.06 -7.92
C MET A 115 -7.76 0.03 -7.64
N ILE A 116 -8.54 0.82 -8.39
CA ILE A 116 -9.98 0.59 -8.52
C ILE A 116 -10.16 -0.71 -9.34
N GLU A 117 -10.46 -1.80 -8.63
CA GLU A 117 -10.49 -3.16 -9.15
C GLU A 117 -11.80 -3.87 -8.79
N SER A 118 -12.15 -4.91 -9.53
CA SER A 118 -13.26 -5.81 -9.15
C SER A 118 -12.85 -6.75 -8.00
N SER A 119 -13.80 -7.51 -7.46
CA SER A 119 -13.53 -8.53 -6.44
C SER A 119 -12.51 -9.58 -6.90
N LEU A 120 -12.25 -9.72 -8.21
CA LEU A 120 -11.17 -10.58 -8.72
C LEU A 120 -9.79 -10.10 -8.27
N GLY A 121 -9.46 -8.82 -8.50
CA GLY A 121 -8.16 -8.24 -8.13
C GLY A 121 -7.99 -8.17 -6.61
N ILE A 122 -9.04 -7.71 -5.91
CA ILE A 122 -9.03 -7.61 -4.44
C ILE A 122 -8.88 -8.98 -3.79
N SER A 123 -9.55 -10.03 -4.28
CA SER A 123 -9.39 -11.37 -3.72
C SER A 123 -7.98 -11.93 -3.96
N ALA A 124 -7.37 -11.62 -5.10
CA ALA A 124 -5.99 -11.99 -5.37
C ALA A 124 -4.99 -11.34 -4.41
N GLY A 125 -5.16 -10.04 -4.13
CA GLY A 125 -4.35 -9.34 -3.12
C GLY A 125 -4.60 -9.90 -1.71
N ALA A 126 -5.87 -10.13 -1.36
CA ALA A 126 -6.25 -10.65 -0.06
C ALA A 126 -5.69 -12.05 0.23
N ALA A 127 -5.57 -12.90 -0.79
CA ALA A 127 -5.00 -14.25 -0.66
C ALA A 127 -3.55 -14.26 -0.15
N ILE A 128 -2.79 -13.19 -0.40
CA ILE A 128 -1.40 -13.04 0.05
C ILE A 128 -1.22 -11.96 1.14
N ALA A 129 -2.30 -11.34 1.61
CA ALA A 129 -2.25 -10.21 2.54
C ALA A 129 -1.57 -10.55 3.88
N SER A 130 -1.51 -11.82 4.28
CA SER A 130 -0.80 -12.28 5.48
C SER A 130 0.72 -12.05 5.44
N LEU A 131 1.30 -11.78 4.27
CA LEU A 131 2.71 -11.42 4.11
C LEU A 131 3.00 -9.95 4.46
N PHE A 132 1.95 -9.12 4.59
CA PHE A 132 2.01 -7.66 4.68
C PHE A 132 1.63 -7.17 6.08
N ASP A 133 2.12 -5.98 6.45
CA ASP A 133 1.79 -5.31 7.73
C ASP A 133 0.48 -4.52 7.63
N HIS A 134 0.18 -4.01 6.43
CA HIS A 134 -1.00 -3.21 6.12
C HIS A 134 -1.66 -3.69 4.83
N ALA A 135 -2.96 -3.44 4.70
CA ALA A 135 -3.72 -3.71 3.49
C ALA A 135 -4.61 -2.52 3.16
N ASP A 136 -4.55 -2.10 1.90
CA ASP A 136 -5.47 -1.20 1.23
C ASP A 136 -6.06 -1.94 0.04
N LEU A 137 -7.11 -2.72 0.34
CA LEU A 137 -7.77 -3.63 -0.59
C LEU A 137 -9.27 -3.39 -0.52
N ASP A 138 -9.68 -2.20 -0.94
CA ASP A 138 -11.07 -1.75 -0.91
C ASP A 138 -11.58 -1.27 -2.28
N GLY A 139 -10.78 -1.42 -3.35
CA GLY A 139 -11.12 -0.97 -4.69
C GLY A 139 -12.44 -1.52 -5.23
N ASN A 140 -12.84 -2.74 -4.84
CA ASN A 140 -14.12 -3.33 -5.23
C ASN A 140 -15.33 -2.66 -4.57
N LEU A 141 -15.14 -1.94 -3.46
CA LEU A 141 -16.18 -1.14 -2.82
C LEU A 141 -16.43 0.18 -3.56
N LEU A 142 -15.51 0.58 -4.45
CA LEU A 142 -15.56 1.83 -5.20
C LEU A 142 -16.20 1.68 -6.59
N VAL A 143 -16.57 0.47 -6.99
CA VAL A 143 -17.22 0.18 -8.28
C VAL A 143 -18.66 -0.28 -8.10
N SER A 144 -19.52 0.03 -9.08
CA SER A 144 -20.94 -0.36 -9.06
C SER A 144 -21.26 -1.57 -9.94
N ASN A 145 -20.28 -2.06 -10.70
CA ASN A 145 -20.45 -3.09 -11.74
C ASN A 145 -19.47 -4.26 -11.55
N ASP A 146 -19.17 -4.63 -10.31
CA ASP A 146 -18.31 -5.78 -9.99
C ASP A 146 -18.97 -7.10 -10.46
N PRO A 147 -18.42 -7.80 -11.47
CA PRO A 147 -19.01 -9.03 -11.98
C PRO A 147 -18.64 -10.27 -11.14
N PHE A 148 -17.80 -10.10 -10.11
CA PHE A 148 -17.31 -11.19 -9.28
C PHE A 148 -17.79 -11.06 -7.83
N ARG A 149 -17.89 -12.20 -7.16
CA ARG A 149 -18.08 -12.33 -5.71
C ARG A 149 -16.87 -13.05 -5.16
N GLY A 150 -16.14 -12.41 -4.25
CA GLY A 150 -14.91 -12.97 -3.69
C GLY A 150 -14.76 -12.69 -2.20
N VAL A 151 -13.58 -12.17 -1.82
CA VAL A 151 -13.30 -11.67 -0.48
C VAL A 151 -14.38 -10.68 -0.02
N LYS A 152 -14.76 -10.74 1.26
CA LYS A 152 -15.74 -9.82 1.84
C LYS A 152 -15.10 -8.95 2.91
N THR A 153 -15.52 -7.69 2.96
CA THR A 153 -15.22 -6.81 4.08
C THR A 153 -16.28 -7.01 5.15
N VAL A 154 -15.90 -7.59 6.29
CA VAL A 154 -16.77 -7.74 7.47
C VAL A 154 -16.20 -6.85 8.57
N LYS A 155 -16.92 -5.76 8.88
CA LYS A 155 -16.43 -4.68 9.74
C LYS A 155 -15.14 -4.06 9.18
N ASP A 156 -14.00 -4.31 9.84
CA ASP A 156 -12.68 -3.77 9.55
C ASP A 156 -11.72 -4.84 9.02
N ARG A 157 -12.24 -6.01 8.59
CA ARG A 157 -11.42 -7.14 8.14
C ARG A 157 -11.87 -7.67 6.79
N LEU A 158 -10.89 -8.04 5.99
CA LEU A 158 -11.07 -8.87 4.81
C LEU A 158 -11.22 -10.32 5.26
N VAL A 159 -12.29 -10.98 4.82
CA VAL A 159 -12.62 -12.36 5.13
C VAL A 159 -12.57 -13.16 3.85
N LEU A 160 -11.54 -14.00 3.73
CA LEU A 160 -11.42 -15.00 2.67
C LEU A 160 -12.48 -16.09 2.85
N ASN A 161 -12.86 -16.72 1.75
CA ASN A 161 -13.72 -17.90 1.75
C ASN A 161 -12.88 -19.15 1.44
N ASP A 162 -13.47 -20.33 1.61
CA ASP A 162 -12.77 -21.62 1.46
C ASP A 162 -12.76 -22.15 0.01
N LYS A 163 -13.16 -21.35 -0.99
CA LYS A 163 -13.16 -21.80 -2.39
C LYS A 163 -11.74 -21.83 -2.94
N PRO A 164 -11.45 -22.76 -3.87
CA PRO A 164 -10.11 -22.90 -4.42
C PRO A 164 -9.67 -21.69 -5.26
N GLY A 165 -8.38 -21.63 -5.56
CA GLY A 165 -7.79 -20.55 -6.36
C GLY A 165 -7.85 -19.22 -5.61
N LEU A 166 -8.40 -18.19 -6.26
CA LEU A 166 -8.56 -16.85 -5.67
C LEU A 166 -9.85 -16.70 -4.86
N GLY A 167 -10.65 -17.77 -4.73
CA GLY A 167 -11.90 -17.73 -3.97
C GLY A 167 -13.00 -16.88 -4.62
N VAL A 168 -13.00 -16.77 -5.95
CA VAL A 168 -13.92 -15.90 -6.71
C VAL A 168 -14.94 -16.72 -7.49
N GLU A 169 -16.17 -16.22 -7.55
CA GLU A 169 -17.24 -16.70 -8.42
C GLU A 169 -17.79 -15.55 -9.24
N GLY A 170 -18.05 -15.79 -10.52
CA GLY A 170 -18.64 -14.80 -11.41
C GLY A 170 -18.72 -15.35 -12.82
N GLU A 171 -19.43 -14.65 -13.68
CA GLU A 171 -19.54 -15.00 -15.09
C GLU A 171 -18.37 -14.34 -15.84
N LEU A 172 -17.58 -15.18 -16.52
CA LEU A 172 -16.75 -14.70 -17.62
C LEU A 172 -17.71 -14.53 -18.81
N PHE A 173 -17.72 -13.32 -19.38
CA PHE A 173 -18.62 -12.86 -20.45
C PHE A 173 -19.04 -13.93 -21.47
#